data_AF-A0A9Q1CSU0-F1
#
_entry.id   AF-A0A9Q1CSU0-F1
#
_cell.length_a   1.000
_cell.length_b   1.000
_cell.length_c   1.000
_cell.angle_alpha   90.00
_cell.angle_beta   90.00
_cell.angle_gamma   90.00
#
_symmetry.space_group_name_H-M   'P 1'
#
loop_
_entity.id
_entity.type
_entity.pdbx_description
1 polymer ?
#
loop_
_entity_poly.entity_id
_entity_poly.type
_entity_poly.pdbx_seq_one_letter_code
_entity_poly.pdbx_strand_id
1 'polypeptide(L)' 'MVYMGARGNTATQIAESPLHEADDDIHAGFNKLMSYLNKEGAPYALSLANRLYR' A
#
# COMPACT_ATOMS: atom_id res chain seq x y z
N MET A 1 0.44 4.31 0.46
CA MET A 1 -0.25 5.48 1.06
C MET A 1 0.59 6.75 1.04
N VAL A 2 1.85 6.74 1.50
CA VAL A 2 2.72 7.95 1.50
C VAL A 2 3.15 8.36 0.09
N TYR A 3 3.48 7.39 -0.76
CA TYR A 3 3.94 7.64 -2.14
C TYR A 3 2.97 8.51 -2.97
N MET A 4 1.64 8.37 -2.79
CA MET A 4 0.65 9.19 -3.51
C MET A 4 0.77 10.70 -3.25
N GLY A 5 1.31 11.09 -2.09
CA GLY A 5 1.54 12.49 -1.76
C GLY A 5 2.93 13.00 -2.12
N ALA A 6 3.86 12.10 -2.45
CA ALA A 6 5.24 12.45 -2.77
C ALA A 6 5.36 13.04 -4.18
N ARG A 7 6.29 13.97 -4.38
CA ARG A 7 6.57 14.60 -5.68
C ARG A 7 8.06 14.80 -5.88
N GLY A 8 8.48 14.95 -7.13
CA GLY A 8 9.87 15.20 -7.51
C GLY A 8 10.81 14.11 -7.00
N ASN A 9 12.01 14.49 -6.57
CA ASN A 9 13.05 13.57 -6.11
C ASN A 9 12.61 12.67 -4.96
N THR A 10 11.70 13.13 -4.10
CA THR A 10 11.14 12.31 -3.02
C THR A 10 10.32 11.14 -3.55
N ALA A 11 9.54 11.35 -4.63
CA ALA A 11 8.81 10.25 -5.27
C ALA A 11 9.80 9.26 -5.90
N THR A 12 10.80 9.76 -6.62
CA THR A 12 11.83 8.91 -7.26
C THR A 12 12.58 8.04 -6.25
N GLN A 13 13.04 8.61 -5.14
CA GLN A 13 13.75 7.85 -4.09
C GLN A 13 12.86 6.81 -3.39
N ILE A 14 11.56 7.08 -3.22
CA ILE A 14 10.61 6.10 -2.67
C ILE A 14 10.34 4.97 -3.68
N ALA A 15 10.33 5.29 -4.97
CA ALA A 15 10.12 4.33 -6.06
C ALA A 15 11.35 3.45 -6.35
N GLU A 16 12.56 3.93 -6.04
CA GLU A 16 13.81 3.18 -6.18
C GLU A 16 13.89 1.96 -5.23
N SER A 17 13.02 1.85 -4.24
CA SER A 17 12.99 0.67 -3.38
C SER A 17 12.46 -0.55 -4.16
N PRO A 18 13.00 -1.76 -3.95
CA PRO A 18 12.54 -2.98 -4.63
C PRO A 18 11.08 -3.36 -4.33
N LEU A 19 10.42 -2.70 -3.37
CA LEU A 19 8.99 -2.84 -3.09
C LEU A 19 8.11 -2.05 -4.08
N HIS A 20 8.73 -1.20 -4.91
CA HIS A 20 8.09 -0.30 -5.85
C HIS A 20 8.42 -0.61 -7.32
N GLU A 21 9.03 -1.77 -7.61
CA GLU A 21 9.36 -2.17 -8.98
C GLU A 21 8.11 -2.21 -9.87
N ALA A 22 7.89 -1.07 -10.54
CA ALA A 22 7.16 -0.84 -11.78
C ALA A 22 5.86 -1.65 -11.97
N ASP A 23 4.87 -1.40 -11.11
CA ASP A 23 3.48 -1.58 -11.53
C ASP A 23 2.74 -0.25 -11.38
N ASP A 24 2.15 0.22 -12.48
CA ASP A 24 1.37 1.45 -12.55
C ASP A 24 0.18 1.42 -11.58
N ASP A 25 -0.17 0.23 -11.07
CA ASP A 25 -1.29 0.01 -10.15
C ASP A 25 -0.91 -0.67 -8.83
N ILE A 26 0.27 -0.35 -8.27
CA ILE A 26 0.63 -0.68 -6.87
C ILE A 26 -0.49 -0.31 -5.90
N HIS A 27 -1.24 0.75 -6.19
CA HIS A 27 -2.37 1.19 -5.38
C HIS A 27 -3.53 0.20 -5.39
N ALA A 28 -4.00 -0.30 -6.54
CA ALA A 28 -5.01 -1.35 -6.55
C ALA A 28 -4.48 -2.67 -5.98
N GLY A 29 -3.21 -2.99 -6.20
CA GLY A 29 -2.56 -4.17 -5.62
C GLY A 29 -2.66 -4.16 -4.09
N PHE A 30 -2.27 -3.06 -3.45
CA PHE A 30 -2.41 -2.88 -2.00
C PHE A 30 -3.87 -2.87 -1.55
N ASN A 31 -4.78 -2.21 -2.27
CA ASN A 31 -6.20 -2.21 -1.92
C ASN A 31 -6.81 -3.62 -1.96
N LYS A 32 -6.48 -4.41 -2.99
CA LYS A 32 -6.91 -5.79 -3.13
C LYS A 32 -6.37 -6.65 -2.00
N LEU A 33 -5.08 -6.53 -1.66
CA LEU A 33 -4.48 -7.24 -0.53
C LEU A 33 -5.17 -6.89 0.80
N MET A 34 -5.43 -5.61 1.06
CA MET A 34 -6.13 -5.18 2.28
C MET A 34 -7.55 -5.72 2.36
N SER A 35 -8.26 -5.80 1.23
CA SER A 35 -9.60 -6.40 1.16
C SER A 35 -9.58 -7.90 1.49
N TYR A 36 -8.58 -8.63 1.00
CA TYR A 36 -8.42 -10.04 1.35
C TYR A 36 -8.09 -10.24 2.83
N LEU A 37 -7.15 -9.46 3.37
CA LEU A 37 -6.69 -9.59 4.76
C LEU A 37 -7.76 -9.20 5.77
N ASN A 38 -8.60 -8.21 5.44
CA ASN A 38 -9.69 -7.75 6.31
C ASN A 38 -11.04 -8.44 6.00
N LYS A 39 -11.04 -9.56 5.27
CA LYS A 39 -12.27 -10.24 4.89
C LYS A 39 -12.98 -10.83 6.10
N GLU A 40 -14.28 -10.54 6.22
CA GLU A 40 -15.13 -11.15 7.25
C GLU A 40 -15.25 -12.68 7.07
N GLY A 41 -15.24 -13.41 8.19
CA GLY A 41 -15.39 -14.87 8.19
C GLY A 41 -14.15 -15.64 7.72
N ALA A 42 -12.98 -15.00 7.66
CA ALA A 42 -11.73 -15.70 7.43
C ALA A 42 -11.42 -16.71 8.56
N PRO A 43 -10.73 -17.83 8.28
CA PRO A 43 -10.36 -18.82 9.30
C PRO A 43 -9.23 -18.33 10.22
N TYR A 44 -9.01 -17.02 10.29
CA TYR A 44 -7.98 -16.34 11.07
C TYR A 44 -8.56 -15.05 11.66
N ALA A 45 -8.02 -14.62 12.80
CA ALA A 45 -8.33 -13.34 13.41
C ALA A 45 -7.22 -12.33 13.08
N LEU A 46 -7.31 -11.68 11.92
CA LEU A 46 -6.37 -10.67 11.48
C LEU A 46 -7.14 -9.48 10.91
N SER A 47 -6.79 -8.28 11.34
CA SER A 47 -7.27 -7.03 10.73
C SER A 47 -6.13 -6.03 10.68
N LEU A 48 -6.02 -5.34 9.54
CA LEU A 48 -5.01 -4.33 9.29
C LEU A 48 -5.65 -2.99 8.92
N ALA A 49 -5.33 -1.96 9.69
CA ALA A 49 -5.75 -0.58 9.46
C ALA A 49 -4.51 0.31 9.39
N ASN A 50 -4.28 0.91 8.22
CA ASN A 50 -3.19 1.86 8.00
C ASN A 50 -3.75 3.28 8.04
N ARG A 51 -3.15 4.15 8.86
CA ARG A 51 -3.58 5.56 9.00
C ARG A 51 -2.36 6.48 8.92
N LEU A 52 -2.52 7.58 8.20
CA LEU A 52 -1.59 8.70 8.24
C LEU A 52 -2.08 9.72 9.26
N TYR A 53 -1.20 10.11 10.19
CA TYR A 53 -1.45 11.19 11.13
C TYR A 53 -0.79 12.48 10.63
N ARG A 54 -1.38 13.61 11.00
CA ARG A 54 -0.87 14.94 10.71
C ARG A 54 -0.01 15.43 11.87
#